data_AF-A0A7C2QV59-F1
#
_entry.id   AF-A0A7C2QV59-F1
#
_cell.length_a   1.000
_cell.length_b   1.000
_cell.length_c   1.000
_cell.angle_alpha   90.00
_cell.angle_beta   90.00
_cell.angle_gamma   90.00
#
_symmetry.space_group_name_H-M   'P 1'
#
loop_
_entity.id
_entity.type
_entity.pdbx_description
1 polymer ?
#
loop_
_entity_poly.entity_id
_entity_poly.type
_entity_poly.pdbx_seq_one_letter_code
_entity_poly.pdbx_strand_id
1 'polypeptide(L)'
;MDLLFNILDKTLTGPPIEKREFEFKLVPKLTKEVLKEFGLEKTYDPNNPINTDLTLAKDFYNAGYELALRLGMFCPDTKRRIIFTDEELKESLRNVPTEVTLGYGKDKVTIKSRVPEDR
;
A
#
# COMPACT_ATOMS: atom_id res chain seq x y z
N MET A 1 4.91 -18.37 -12.64
CA MET A 1 3.69 -17.82 -13.24
C MET A 1 3.75 -16.33 -12.98
N ASP A 2 3.66 -15.50 -14.02
CA ASP A 2 3.91 -14.05 -13.86
C ASP A 2 2.91 -13.44 -12.86
N LEU A 3 3.43 -12.61 -11.95
CA LEU A 3 2.64 -11.89 -10.94
C LEU A 3 1.41 -11.20 -11.56
N LEU A 4 1.57 -10.63 -12.77
CA LEU A 4 0.49 -9.99 -13.51
C LEU A 4 -0.70 -10.93 -13.76
N PHE A 5 -0.46 -12.13 -14.28
CA PHE A 5 -1.55 -13.08 -14.58
C PHE A 5 -2.23 -13.57 -13.30
N ASN A 6 -1.47 -13.80 -12.23
CA ASN A 6 -2.03 -14.16 -10.93
C ASN A 6 -2.99 -13.07 -10.41
N ILE A 7 -2.61 -11.79 -10.52
CA ILE A 7 -3.49 -10.69 -10.12
C ILE A 7 -4.73 -10.60 -11.02
N LEU A 8 -4.58 -10.80 -12.34
CA LEU A 8 -5.69 -10.83 -13.28
C LEU A 8 -6.71 -11.93 -12.91
N ASP A 9 -6.25 -13.14 -12.62
CA ASP A 9 -7.13 -14.23 -12.17
C ASP A 9 -7.88 -13.88 -10.88
N LYS A 10 -7.21 -13.22 -9.93
CA LYS A 10 -7.84 -12.74 -8.68
C LYS A 10 -8.88 -11.65 -8.91
N THR A 11 -8.75 -10.85 -9.98
CA THR A 11 -9.80 -9.89 -10.34
C THR A 11 -11.09 -10.59 -10.78
N LEU A 12 -11.01 -11.81 -11.32
CA LEU A 12 -12.16 -12.58 -11.79
C LEU A 12 -12.72 -13.53 -10.72
N THR A 13 -11.86 -14.00 -9.80
CA THR A 13 -12.18 -15.07 -8.83
C THR A 13 -12.28 -14.59 -7.38
N GLY A 14 -11.70 -13.43 -7.04
CA GLY A 14 -11.70 -12.89 -5.68
C GLY A 14 -13.11 -12.65 -5.11
N PRO A 15 -13.30 -12.61 -3.79
CA PRO A 15 -14.62 -12.49 -3.19
C PRO A 15 -15.41 -11.27 -3.70
N PRO A 16 -16.70 -11.44 -4.06
CA PRO A 16 -17.52 -10.33 -4.53
C PRO A 16 -17.77 -9.33 -3.38
N ILE A 17 -17.75 -8.05 -3.71
CA ILE A 17 -18.07 -6.97 -2.77
C ILE A 17 -18.58 -5.76 -3.53
N GLU A 18 -19.61 -5.10 -3.00
CA GLU A 18 -20.06 -3.83 -3.59
C GLU A 18 -19.11 -2.70 -3.21
N LYS A 19 -18.90 -1.74 -4.12
CA LYS A 19 -18.01 -0.59 -3.92
C LYS A 19 -18.28 0.12 -2.59
N ARG A 20 -19.55 0.40 -2.29
CA ARG A 20 -19.96 1.10 -1.06
C ARG A 20 -19.63 0.29 0.20
N GLU A 21 -19.72 -1.03 0.14
CA GLU A 21 -19.37 -1.90 1.24
C GLU A 21 -17.86 -1.94 1.47
N PHE A 22 -17.07 -2.01 0.40
CA PHE A 22 -15.61 -1.92 0.49
C PHE A 22 -15.18 -0.58 1.09
N GLU A 23 -15.61 0.55 0.51
CA GLU A 23 -15.14 1.89 0.86
C GLU A 23 -15.63 2.37 2.23
N PHE A 24 -16.92 2.15 2.56
CA PHE A 24 -17.51 2.76 3.75
C PHE A 24 -17.66 1.80 4.94
N LYS A 25 -17.47 0.49 4.75
CA LYS A 25 -17.51 -0.47 5.87
C LYS A 25 -16.18 -1.15 6.07
N LEU A 26 -15.66 -1.79 5.03
CA LEU A 26 -14.50 -2.66 5.17
C LEU A 26 -13.20 -1.87 5.40
N VAL A 27 -12.94 -0.84 4.59
CA VAL A 27 -11.76 0.03 4.74
C VAL A 27 -11.71 0.66 6.14
N PRO A 28 -12.75 1.40 6.63
CA PRO A 28 -12.67 2.03 7.94
C PRO A 28 -12.57 1.03 9.09
N LYS A 29 -13.26 -0.12 8.99
CA LYS A 29 -13.22 -1.17 10.00
C LYS A 29 -11.81 -1.74 10.15
N LEU A 30 -11.22 -2.24 9.06
CA LEU A 30 -9.89 -2.87 9.10
C LEU A 30 -8.80 -1.87 9.46
N THR A 31 -8.87 -0.64 8.95
CA THR A 31 -7.92 0.41 9.34
C THR A 31 -7.96 0.68 10.84
N LYS A 32 -9.16 0.79 11.43
CA LYS A 32 -9.30 1.00 12.87
C LYS A 32 -8.79 -0.19 13.70
N GLU A 33 -9.09 -1.41 13.27
CA GLU A 33 -8.60 -2.63 13.93
C GLU A 33 -7.07 -2.69 13.94
N VAL A 34 -6.44 -2.46 12.78
CA VAL A 34 -4.97 -2.44 12.66
C VAL A 34 -4.35 -1.33 13.48
N LEU A 35 -4.87 -0.09 13.42
CA LEU A 35 -4.35 1.01 14.24
C LEU A 35 -4.40 0.68 15.73
N LYS A 36 -5.48 0.03 16.20
CA LYS A 36 -5.61 -0.38 17.59
C LYS A 36 -4.63 -1.49 17.96
N GLU A 37 -4.49 -2.52 17.11
CA GLU A 37 -3.57 -3.64 17.34
C GLU A 37 -2.10 -3.20 17.43
N PHE A 38 -1.71 -2.22 16.63
CA PHE A 38 -0.35 -1.66 16.65
C PHE A 38 -0.18 -0.51 17.64
N GLY A 39 -1.22 -0.12 18.39
CA GLY A 39 -1.14 0.99 19.36
C GLY A 39 -0.93 2.37 18.72
N LEU A 40 -1.33 2.53 17.45
CA LEU A 40 -1.13 3.76 16.65
C LEU A 40 -2.33 4.72 16.71
N GLU A 41 -3.38 4.38 17.47
CA GLU A 41 -4.49 5.31 17.67
C GLU A 41 -4.01 6.60 18.34
N LYS A 42 -4.32 7.75 17.72
CA LYS A 42 -4.03 9.10 18.25
C LYS A 42 -2.54 9.46 18.37
N THR A 43 -1.66 8.80 17.62
CA THR A 43 -0.22 9.16 17.55
C THR A 43 0.08 10.35 16.64
N TYR A 44 -0.93 10.84 15.90
CA TYR A 44 -0.79 12.02 15.04
C TYR A 44 -0.69 13.30 15.88
N ASP A 45 0.40 14.06 15.67
CA ASP A 45 0.62 15.38 16.25
C ASP A 45 0.48 16.47 15.17
N PRO A 46 -0.57 17.32 15.21
CA PRO A 46 -0.76 18.38 14.22
C PRO A 46 0.29 19.50 14.32
N ASN A 47 0.97 19.65 15.47
CA ASN A 47 2.03 20.65 15.63
C ASN A 47 3.36 20.15 15.06
N ASN A 48 3.54 18.84 14.98
CA ASN A 48 4.71 18.17 14.41
C ASN A 48 4.28 17.17 13.32
N PRO A 49 3.75 17.65 12.17
CA PRO A 49 3.16 16.79 11.15
C PRO A 49 4.19 15.89 10.44
N ILE A 50 5.48 16.24 10.52
CA ILE A 50 6.57 15.41 10.02
C ILE A 50 7.08 14.57 11.19
N ASN A 51 6.81 13.26 11.13
CA ASN A 51 7.35 12.31 12.09
C ASN A 51 8.88 12.20 11.95
N THR A 52 9.61 12.42 13.05
CA THR A 52 11.06 12.22 13.15
C THR A 52 11.43 10.98 13.98
N ASP A 53 10.44 10.30 14.59
CA ASP A 53 10.64 9.06 15.33
C ASP A 53 10.65 7.87 14.35
N LEU A 54 11.84 7.29 14.17
CA LEU A 54 12.05 6.11 13.31
C LEU A 54 11.31 4.86 13.79
N THR A 55 11.06 4.74 15.10
CA THR A 55 10.30 3.61 15.67
C THR A 55 8.84 3.74 15.26
N LEU A 56 8.26 4.92 15.46
CA LEU A 56 6.90 5.22 15.02
C LEU A 56 6.75 5.02 13.50
N ALA A 57 7.75 5.44 12.71
CA ALA A 57 7.74 5.23 11.26
C ALA A 57 7.73 3.74 10.89
N LYS A 58 8.54 2.91 11.58
CA LYS A 58 8.58 1.47 11.39
C LYS A 58 7.26 0.80 11.78
N ASP A 59 6.65 1.24 12.87
CA ASP A 59 5.37 0.69 13.34
C ASP A 59 4.24 1.01 12.36
N PHE A 60 4.19 2.23 11.82
CA PHE A 60 3.27 2.58 10.74
C PHE A 60 3.50 1.77 9.46
N TYR A 61 4.76 1.51 9.09
CA TYR A 61 5.07 0.64 7.95
C TYR A 61 4.52 -0.78 8.18
N ASN A 62 4.77 -1.37 9.34
CA ASN A 62 4.28 -2.71 9.67
C ASN A 62 2.75 -2.77 9.70
N ALA A 63 2.10 -1.77 10.29
CA ALA A 63 0.66 -1.64 10.31
C ALA A 63 0.07 -1.50 8.90
N GLY A 64 0.66 -0.65 8.05
CA GLY A 64 0.25 -0.51 6.65
C GLY A 64 0.41 -1.80 5.85
N TYR A 65 1.49 -2.55 6.09
CA TYR A 65 1.73 -3.85 5.46
C TYR A 65 0.68 -4.89 5.88
N GLU A 66 0.38 -4.98 7.19
CA GLU A 66 -0.68 -5.85 7.71
C GLU A 66 -2.05 -5.45 7.15
N LEU A 67 -2.33 -4.15 7.08
CA LEU A 67 -3.56 -3.66 6.48
C LEU A 67 -3.64 -4.03 4.99
N ALA A 68 -2.56 -3.95 4.22
CA ALA A 68 -2.55 -4.34 2.82
C ALA A 68 -2.89 -5.83 2.62
N LEU A 69 -2.33 -6.71 3.46
CA LEU A 69 -2.66 -8.15 3.46
C LEU A 69 -4.12 -8.40 3.83
N ARG A 70 -4.60 -7.76 4.90
CA ARG A 70 -5.97 -7.93 5.36
C ARG A 70 -6.98 -7.35 4.40
N LEU A 71 -6.74 -6.14 3.89
CA LEU A 71 -7.66 -5.32 3.11
C LEU A 71 -7.68 -5.74 1.64
N GLY A 72 -6.53 -5.97 1.02
CA GLY A 72 -6.44 -6.19 -0.41
C GLY A 72 -6.85 -4.96 -1.23
N MET A 73 -7.28 -5.18 -2.47
CA MET A 73 -7.72 -4.13 -3.39
C MET A 73 -9.12 -4.40 -3.94
N PHE A 74 -9.85 -3.36 -4.28
CA PHE A 74 -11.14 -3.47 -4.96
C PHE A 74 -10.95 -3.32 -6.48
N CYS A 75 -11.51 -4.25 -7.25
CA CYS A 75 -11.62 -4.16 -8.70
C CYS A 75 -13.05 -3.69 -9.06
N PRO A 76 -13.22 -2.46 -9.57
CA PRO A 76 -14.54 -1.91 -9.87
C PRO A 76 -15.25 -2.63 -11.01
N ASP A 77 -14.51 -3.08 -12.03
CA ASP A 77 -15.07 -3.70 -13.24
C ASP A 77 -15.75 -5.04 -12.94
N THR A 78 -15.16 -5.83 -12.04
CA THR A 78 -15.68 -7.16 -11.67
C THR A 78 -16.40 -7.16 -10.32
N LYS A 79 -16.38 -6.03 -9.60
CA LYS A 79 -16.90 -5.88 -8.24
C LYS A 79 -16.37 -6.94 -7.28
N ARG A 80 -15.06 -7.18 -7.34
CA ARG A 80 -14.38 -8.18 -6.53
C ARG A 80 -13.24 -7.58 -5.75
N ARG A 81 -12.93 -8.24 -4.65
CA ARG A 81 -11.81 -7.91 -3.79
C ARG A 81 -10.65 -8.84 -4.09
N ILE A 82 -9.52 -8.27 -4.46
CA ILE A 82 -8.25 -8.94 -4.70
C ILE A 82 -7.55 -9.07 -3.36
N ILE A 83 -7.29 -10.30 -2.91
CA ILE A 83 -6.52 -10.58 -1.67
C ILE A 83 -5.12 -11.02 -2.06
N PHE A 84 -4.12 -10.38 -1.47
CA PHE A 84 -2.72 -10.68 -1.70
C PHE A 84 -2.18 -11.64 -0.63
N THR A 85 -1.22 -12.49 -1.00
CA THR A 85 -0.40 -13.21 -0.04
C THR A 85 0.80 -12.36 0.40
N ASP A 86 1.41 -12.75 1.52
CA ASP A 86 2.65 -12.13 2.00
C ASP A 86 3.77 -12.23 0.97
N GLU A 87 3.89 -13.37 0.28
CA GLU A 87 4.87 -13.59 -0.78
C GLU A 87 4.66 -12.66 -1.97
N GLU A 88 3.42 -12.47 -2.42
CA GLU A 88 3.09 -11.57 -3.55
C GLU A 88 3.46 -10.12 -3.24
N LEU A 89 3.15 -9.63 -2.02
CA LEU A 89 3.53 -8.28 -1.60
C LEU A 89 5.05 -8.15 -1.47
N LYS A 90 5.73 -9.14 -0.86
CA LYS A 90 7.20 -9.12 -0.73
C LYS A 90 7.91 -9.17 -2.08
N GLU A 91 7.42 -9.98 -3.02
CA GLU A 91 7.96 -10.04 -4.38
C GLU A 91 7.82 -8.69 -5.09
N SER A 92 6.64 -8.07 -4.98
CA SER A 92 6.39 -6.74 -5.54
C SER A 92 7.34 -5.68 -4.99
N LEU A 93 7.58 -5.67 -3.67
CA LEU A 93 8.48 -4.72 -3.02
C LEU A 93 9.95 -4.95 -3.41
N ARG A 94 10.39 -6.21 -3.57
CA ARG A 94 11.76 -6.54 -4.01
C ARG A 94 12.04 -6.09 -5.44
N ASN A 95 11.02 -6.14 -6.30
CA ASN A 95 11.15 -5.86 -7.73
C ASN A 95 10.84 -4.40 -8.08
N VAL A 96 10.71 -3.51 -7.10
CA VAL A 96 10.40 -2.10 -7.35
C VAL A 96 11.58 -1.41 -8.07
N PRO A 97 11.35 -0.65 -9.14
CA PRO A 97 12.42 0.10 -9.79
C PRO A 97 12.98 1.17 -8.85
N THR A 98 14.31 1.30 -8.80
CA THR A 98 15.00 2.27 -7.94
C THR A 98 15.10 3.66 -8.57
N GLU A 99 15.02 3.73 -9.90
CA GLU A 99 15.00 4.95 -10.68
C GLU A 99 14.25 4.76 -12.01
N VAL A 100 13.76 5.87 -12.56
CA VAL A 100 13.16 5.92 -13.89
C VAL A 100 13.66 7.17 -14.60
N THR A 101 14.06 7.01 -15.86
CA THR A 101 14.50 8.13 -16.70
C THR A 101 13.39 8.50 -17.68
N LEU A 102 12.98 9.75 -17.66
CA LEU A 102 11.93 10.32 -18.50
C LEU A 102 12.54 11.31 -19.50
N GLY A 103 11.89 11.47 -20.65
CA GLY A 103 12.32 12.40 -21.69
C GLY A 103 13.49 11.88 -22.53
N TYR A 104 14.00 12.75 -23.40
CA TYR A 104 15.06 12.42 -24.34
C TYR A 104 16.00 13.62 -24.55
N GLY A 105 17.21 13.35 -25.05
CA GLY A 105 18.19 14.40 -25.35
C GLY A 105 18.55 15.25 -24.12
N LYS A 106 18.45 16.57 -24.28
CA LYS A 106 18.76 17.55 -23.22
C LYS A 106 17.67 17.67 -22.14
N ASP A 107 16.45 17.21 -22.44
CA ASP A 107 15.30 17.28 -21.54
C ASP A 107 15.13 16.01 -20.70
N LYS A 108 16.15 15.14 -20.73
CA LYS A 108 16.16 13.88 -19.99
C LYS A 108 16.30 14.15 -18.49
N VAL A 109 15.39 13.61 -17.70
CA VAL A 109 15.41 13.68 -16.23
C VAL A 109 15.37 12.29 -15.62
N THR A 110 16.18 12.04 -14.59
CA THR A 110 16.18 10.77 -13.85
C THR A 110 15.52 11.00 -12.50
N ILE A 111 14.39 10.34 -12.28
CA ILE A 111 13.68 10.32 -11.01
C ILE A 111 14.23 9.13 -10.22
N LYS A 112 14.64 9.39 -8.98
CA LYS A 112 15.11 8.37 -8.03
C LYS A 112 14.55 8.65 -6.65
N SER A 113 14.53 7.62 -5.80
CA SER A 113 14.12 7.78 -4.40
C SER A 113 15.01 8.80 -3.67
N ARG A 114 14.39 9.55 -2.76
CA ARG A 114 15.06 10.45 -1.81
C ARG A 114 14.72 10.03 -0.40
N VAL A 115 15.62 10.29 0.54
CA VAL A 115 15.40 10.11 1.97
C VAL A 115 15.13 11.47 2.64
N PRO A 116 14.55 11.49 3.86
CA PRO A 116 14.46 12.72 4.63
C PRO A 116 15.81 13.42 4.70
N GLU A 117 15.80 14.75 4.56
CA GLU A 117 17.00 15.61 4.56
C GLU A 117 17.92 15.53 3.33
N ASP A 118 17.60 14.72 2.31
CA ASP A 118 18.31 14.79 1.03
C ASP A 118 18.27 16.24 0.48
N ARG A 119 19.35 16.63 -0.22
CA ARG A 119 19.47 17.92 -0.92
C ARG A 119 18.93 17.89 -2.33
#